data_AF-A0A3D3DAT8-F1
#
_entry.id   AF-A0A3D3DAT8-F1
#
_cell.length_a   1.000
_cell.length_b   1.000
_cell.length_c   1.000
_cell.angle_alpha   90.00
_cell.angle_beta   90.00
_cell.angle_gamma   90.00
#
_symmetry.space_group_name_H-M   'P 1'
#
loop_
_entity.id
_entity.type
_entity.pdbx_description
1 polymer ?
#
loop_
_entity_poly.entity_id
_entity_poly.type
_entity_poly.pdbx_seq_one_letter_code
_entity_poly.pdbx_strand_id
1 'polypeptide(L)'
;GICIDSISSSRSTNTHLFVEIGKEMPFHCTASSKILLANQSPEEIKRVISKNPLKKYTQNTITEPEKLMIHLLDIKNIGYAICNEELEEGIKAIAAPIKNMNGKTIASITITGLAKRISSNNMESLIEIVTNSALEISKKLGYQEKSILSKVNW
;
A
#
# COMPACT_ATOMS: atom_id res chain seq x y z
N GLY A 1 -1.06 8.64 5.80
CA GLY A 1 -2.46 8.13 5.82
C GLY A 1 -2.83 7.73 7.23
N ILE A 2 -4.11 7.63 7.57
CA ILE A 2 -4.55 7.27 8.94
C ILE A 2 -5.08 5.84 8.95
N CYS A 3 -4.67 5.04 9.94
CA CYS A 3 -5.25 3.71 10.16
C CYS A 3 -6.69 3.86 10.67
N ILE A 4 -7.67 3.42 9.89
CA ILE A 4 -9.09 3.52 10.26
C ILE A 4 -9.61 2.28 10.98
N ASP A 5 -8.97 1.13 10.74
CA ASP A 5 -9.34 -0.15 11.32
C ASP A 5 -8.14 -1.11 11.22
N SER A 6 -8.10 -2.11 12.10
CA SER A 6 -7.06 -3.14 12.10
C SER A 6 -7.60 -4.45 12.66
N ILE A 7 -7.24 -5.56 12.03
CA ILE A 7 -7.54 -6.90 12.53
C ILE A 7 -6.21 -7.63 12.76
N SER A 8 -6.02 -8.14 13.98
CA SER A 8 -4.85 -8.95 14.34
C SER A 8 -5.19 -10.44 14.29
N SER A 9 -4.24 -11.28 13.87
CA SER A 9 -4.46 -12.73 13.89
C SER A 9 -4.61 -13.24 15.33
N SER A 10 -5.58 -14.12 15.56
CA SER A 10 -5.78 -14.81 16.85
C SER A 10 -4.72 -15.88 17.15
N ARG A 11 -3.84 -16.21 16.19
CA ARG A 11 -2.75 -17.15 16.40
C ARG A 11 -1.72 -16.55 17.36
N SER A 12 -1.64 -17.14 18.54
CA SER A 12 -0.70 -16.79 19.61
C SER A 12 0.75 -17.05 19.16
N THR A 13 1.33 -16.07 18.50
CA THR A 13 2.79 -15.87 18.50
C THR A 13 3.07 -14.77 19.51
N ASN A 14 4.11 -14.90 20.34
CA ASN A 14 4.50 -13.92 21.39
C ASN A 14 4.90 -12.52 20.86
N THR A 15 4.45 -12.15 19.66
CA THR A 15 4.70 -10.87 18.99
C THR A 15 3.40 -10.43 18.33
N HIS A 16 2.71 -9.47 18.97
CA HIS A 16 1.55 -8.81 18.39
C HIS A 16 2.02 -7.63 17.54
N LEU A 17 2.00 -7.81 16.21
CA LEU A 17 2.20 -6.70 15.28
C LEU A 17 0.83 -6.08 15.00
N PHE A 18 0.57 -4.91 15.58
CA PHE A 18 -0.65 -4.14 15.29
C PHE A 18 -0.31 -2.68 15.04
N VAL A 19 -1.10 -2.04 14.18
CA VAL A 19 -1.08 -0.59 13.97
C VAL A 19 -2.27 -0.05 14.74
N GLU A 20 -2.04 0.91 15.63
CA GLU A 20 -3.11 1.56 16.39
C GLU A 20 -4.09 2.26 15.45
N ILE A 21 -5.39 2.03 15.69
CA ILE A 21 -6.45 2.80 15.02
C ILE A 21 -6.28 4.27 15.38
N GLY A 22 -6.41 5.15 14.39
CA GLY A 22 -6.15 6.58 14.49
C GLY A 22 -4.69 6.98 14.27
N LYS A 23 -3.76 6.02 14.19
CA LYS A 23 -2.34 6.33 13.96
C LYS A 23 -2.12 6.89 12.56
N GLU A 24 -1.42 8.02 12.50
CA GLU A 24 -0.89 8.55 11.25
C GLU A 24 0.38 7.80 10.85
N MET A 25 0.36 7.27 9.63
CA MET A 25 1.45 6.50 9.05
C MET A 25 2.28 7.40 8.11
N PRO A 26 3.62 7.39 8.22
CA PRO A 26 4.49 8.19 7.35
C PRO A 26 4.28 7.87 5.87
N PHE A 27 4.20 8.90 5.04
CA PHE A 27 3.75 8.75 3.66
C PHE A 27 4.73 8.00 2.75
N HIS A 28 6.03 8.12 3.02
CA HIS A 28 7.09 7.61 2.12
C HIS A 28 7.62 6.22 2.48
N CYS A 29 7.34 5.72 3.68
CA CYS A 29 7.93 4.46 4.17
C CYS A 29 6.89 3.46 4.71
N THR A 30 5.62 3.63 4.33
CA THR A 30 4.55 2.68 4.67
C THR A 30 3.81 2.25 3.41
N ALA A 31 3.49 0.96 3.30
CA ALA A 31 2.87 0.41 2.10
C ALA A 31 1.50 1.08 1.82
N SER A 32 0.66 1.22 2.86
CA SER A 32 -0.65 1.88 2.78
C SER A 32 -0.54 3.33 2.31
N SER A 33 0.31 4.13 2.93
CA SER A 33 0.41 5.55 2.56
C SER A 33 1.07 5.76 1.20
N LYS A 34 2.00 4.88 0.80
CA LYS A 34 2.56 4.89 -0.56
C LYS A 34 1.50 4.58 -1.61
N ILE A 35 0.57 3.65 -1.36
CA ILE A 35 -0.60 3.43 -2.24
C ILE A 35 -1.42 4.70 -2.39
N LEU A 36 -1.77 5.34 -1.28
CA LEU A 36 -2.59 6.54 -1.29
C LEU A 36 -1.92 7.67 -2.09
N LEU A 37 -0.61 7.86 -1.89
CA LEU A 37 0.15 8.90 -2.58
C LEU A 37 0.37 8.60 -4.06
N ALA A 38 0.74 7.36 -4.41
CA ALA A 38 0.98 6.93 -5.79
C ALA A 38 -0.26 7.10 -6.70
N ASN A 39 -1.45 7.08 -6.11
CA ASN A 39 -2.71 7.25 -6.82
C ASN A 39 -3.20 8.71 -6.88
N GLN A 40 -2.43 9.69 -6.41
CA GLN A 40 -2.74 11.11 -6.58
C GLN A 40 -2.29 11.64 -7.96
N SER A 41 -2.61 12.91 -8.24
CA SER A 41 -2.09 13.58 -9.43
C SER A 41 -0.57 13.83 -9.30
N PRO A 42 0.18 13.91 -10.42
CA PRO A 42 1.61 14.21 -10.38
C PRO A 42 1.95 15.50 -9.60
N GLU A 43 1.10 16.52 -9.69
CA GLU A 43 1.25 17.80 -9.00
C GLU A 43 1.12 17.60 -7.49
N GLU A 44 0.13 16.81 -7.06
CA GLU A 44 -0.12 16.52 -5.65
C GLU A 44 1.01 15.67 -5.05
N ILE A 45 1.52 14.69 -5.79
CA ILE A 45 2.69 13.90 -5.37
C ILE A 45 3.89 14.81 -5.15
N LYS A 46 4.21 15.66 -6.14
CA LYS A 46 5.30 16.66 -6.03
C LYS A 46 5.10 17.59 -4.85
N ARG A 47 3.87 18.07 -4.63
CA ARG A 47 3.52 18.96 -3.51
C ARG A 47 3.72 18.30 -2.15
N VAL A 48 3.35 17.03 -2.00
CA VAL A 48 3.52 16.29 -0.74
C VAL A 48 5.01 16.04 -0.48
N ILE A 49 5.75 15.59 -1.48
CA ILE A 49 7.19 15.30 -1.33
C ILE A 49 7.99 16.57 -1.04
N SER A 50 7.68 17.72 -1.67
CA SER A 50 8.43 18.96 -1.47
C SER A 50 8.15 19.65 -0.12
N LYS A 51 6.95 19.47 0.44
CA LYS A 51 6.54 20.13 1.69
C LYS A 51 6.93 19.37 2.96
N ASN A 52 7.32 18.11 2.86
CA ASN A 52 7.52 17.26 4.03
C ASN A 52 8.92 16.60 4.02
N PRO A 53 9.61 16.53 5.17
CA PRO A 53 10.89 15.85 5.24
C PRO A 53 10.74 14.33 5.07
N LEU A 54 11.62 13.74 4.28
CA LEU A 54 11.75 12.28 4.15
C LEU A 54 12.60 11.73 5.28
N LYS A 55 12.02 11.67 6.49
CA LYS A 55 12.73 11.16 7.68
C LYS A 55 13.21 9.72 7.44
N LYS A 56 14.48 9.45 7.77
CA LYS A 56 15.04 8.10 7.79
C LYS A 56 14.59 7.36 9.05
N TYR A 57 14.03 6.16 8.89
CA TYR A 57 13.62 5.29 10.01
C TYR A 57 14.54 4.06 10.11
N THR A 58 14.93 3.50 8.97
CA THR A 58 15.83 2.36 8.83
C THR A 58 16.82 2.62 7.69
N GLN A 59 17.70 1.66 7.41
CA GLN A 59 18.58 1.75 6.23
C GLN A 59 17.83 1.61 4.91
N ASN A 60 16.65 0.98 4.90
CA ASN A 60 15.85 0.76 3.70
C ASN A 60 14.91 1.94 3.40
N THR A 61 14.76 2.90 4.32
CA THR A 61 13.90 4.07 4.10
C THR A 61 14.36 4.88 2.89
N ILE A 62 13.46 5.10 1.93
CA ILE A 62 13.71 6.00 0.81
C ILE A 62 13.71 7.45 1.30
N THR A 63 14.85 8.12 1.22
CA THR A 63 15.03 9.50 1.72
C THR A 63 15.28 10.52 0.60
N GLU A 64 15.37 10.06 -0.65
CA GLU A 64 15.60 10.89 -1.82
C GLU A 64 14.28 11.11 -2.59
N PRO A 65 13.87 12.38 -2.82
CA PRO A 65 12.62 12.71 -3.51
C PRO A 65 12.46 12.03 -4.88
N GLU A 66 13.53 11.97 -5.67
CA GLU A 66 13.50 11.39 -7.02
C GLU A 66 13.29 9.87 -6.96
N LYS A 67 13.98 9.17 -6.07
CA LYS A 67 13.80 7.74 -5.84
C LYS A 67 12.38 7.43 -5.37
N LEU A 68 11.83 8.27 -4.48
CA LEU A 68 10.45 8.11 -4.03
C LEU A 68 9.46 8.31 -5.18
N MET A 69 9.67 9.31 -6.04
CA MET A 69 8.82 9.54 -7.21
C MET A 69 8.81 8.34 -8.15
N ILE A 70 9.98 7.78 -8.47
CA ILE A 70 10.11 6.58 -9.31
C ILE A 70 9.35 5.41 -8.68
N HIS A 71 9.57 5.16 -7.38
CA HIS A 71 8.89 4.07 -6.69
C HIS A 71 7.35 4.24 -6.66
N LEU A 72 6.84 5.47 -6.51
CA LEU A 72 5.40 5.73 -6.56
C LEU A 72 4.81 5.49 -7.96
N LEU A 73 5.57 5.78 -9.03
CA LEU A 73 5.17 5.45 -10.40
C LEU A 73 5.09 3.93 -10.59
N ASP A 74 6.06 3.19 -10.09
CA ASP A 74 6.05 1.72 -10.14
C ASP A 74 4.83 1.16 -9.40
N ILE A 75 4.56 1.65 -8.19
CA ILE A 75 3.39 1.27 -7.38
C ILE A 75 2.09 1.51 -8.15
N LYS A 76 1.97 2.67 -8.82
CA LYS A 76 0.80 3.00 -9.63
C LYS A 76 0.61 2.03 -10.80
N ASN A 77 1.71 1.62 -11.44
CA ASN A 77 1.70 0.73 -12.60
C ASN A 77 1.40 -0.73 -12.21
N ILE A 78 2.02 -1.24 -11.15
CA ILE A 78 1.88 -2.64 -10.71
C ILE A 78 0.62 -2.88 -9.86
N GLY A 79 0.06 -1.83 -9.25
CA GLY A 79 -1.22 -1.90 -8.53
C GLY A 79 -1.11 -2.35 -7.06
N TYR A 80 0.09 -2.47 -6.51
CA TYR A 80 0.34 -2.76 -5.11
C TYR A 80 1.63 -2.07 -4.63
N ALA A 81 1.83 -2.00 -3.31
CA ALA A 81 3.03 -1.45 -2.70
C ALA A 81 3.60 -2.43 -1.69
N ILE A 82 4.93 -2.49 -1.63
CA ILE A 82 5.66 -3.24 -0.60
C ILE A 82 6.40 -2.22 0.27
N CYS A 83 6.29 -2.41 1.59
CA CYS A 83 7.20 -1.82 2.56
C CYS A 83 8.16 -2.92 3.01
N ASN A 84 9.42 -2.82 2.60
CA ASN A 84 10.45 -3.82 2.94
C ASN A 84 11.36 -3.28 4.04
N GLU A 85 10.90 -3.38 5.29
CA GLU A 85 11.66 -2.93 6.47
C GLU A 85 12.01 -1.44 6.40
N GLU A 86 11.16 -0.62 5.78
CA GLU A 86 11.42 0.82 5.57
C GLU A 86 11.02 1.69 6.78
N LEU A 87 10.02 1.25 7.55
CA LEU A 87 9.57 1.94 8.77
C LEU A 87 10.20 1.32 10.03
N GLU A 88 10.30 -0.01 10.07
CA GLU A 88 10.79 -0.77 11.22
C GLU A 88 11.55 -2.01 10.70
N GLU A 89 12.73 -2.26 11.25
CA GLU A 89 13.55 -3.42 10.90
C GLU A 89 12.84 -4.71 11.29
N GLY A 90 12.93 -5.74 10.45
CA GLY A 90 12.23 -7.00 10.65
C GLY A 90 10.74 -6.99 10.31
N ILE A 91 10.18 -5.84 9.89
CA ILE A 91 8.75 -5.72 9.52
C ILE A 91 8.59 -5.50 8.02
N LYS A 92 7.69 -6.27 7.41
CA LYS A 92 7.30 -6.11 6.01
C LYS A 92 5.79 -5.91 5.92
N ALA A 93 5.36 -5.14 4.92
CA ALA A 93 3.95 -4.95 4.62
C ALA A 93 3.68 -4.93 3.12
N ILE A 94 2.49 -5.37 2.73
CA ILE A 94 2.01 -5.36 1.34
C ILE A 94 0.64 -4.70 1.35
N ALA A 95 0.44 -3.71 0.48
CA ALA A 95 -0.81 -2.95 0.40
C ALA A 95 -1.35 -2.87 -1.02
N ALA A 96 -2.67 -2.78 -1.14
CA ALA A 96 -3.38 -2.62 -2.40
C ALA A 96 -4.46 -1.53 -2.31
N PRO A 97 -4.81 -0.86 -3.43
CA PRO A 97 -5.73 0.26 -3.44
C PRO A 97 -7.19 -0.19 -3.37
N ILE A 98 -7.97 0.47 -2.53
CA ILE A 98 -9.44 0.39 -2.54
C ILE A 98 -9.98 1.58 -3.32
N LYS A 99 -10.77 1.29 -4.36
CA LYS A 99 -11.32 2.27 -5.29
C LYS A 99 -12.83 2.44 -5.10
N ASN A 100 -13.29 3.67 -5.31
CA ASN A 100 -14.72 3.96 -5.38
C ASN A 100 -15.30 3.70 -6.79
N MET A 101 -16.61 3.93 -6.97
CA MET A 101 -17.30 3.79 -8.26
C MET A 101 -16.67 4.55 -9.43
N ASN A 102 -15.98 5.66 -9.17
CA ASN A 102 -15.32 6.48 -10.19
C ASN A 102 -13.89 5.99 -10.52
N GLY A 103 -13.46 4.88 -9.92
CA GLY A 103 -12.10 4.36 -10.04
C GLY A 103 -11.05 5.15 -9.25
N LYS A 104 -11.46 6.10 -8.41
CA LYS A 104 -10.54 6.86 -7.54
C LYS A 104 -10.17 6.01 -6.34
N THR A 105 -8.87 5.91 -6.06
CA THR A 105 -8.35 5.29 -4.84
C THR A 105 -8.72 6.15 -3.63
N ILE A 106 -9.51 5.59 -2.71
CA ILE A 106 -10.02 6.28 -1.52
C ILE A 106 -9.49 5.70 -0.20
N ALA A 107 -8.99 4.47 -0.24
CA ALA A 107 -8.39 3.79 0.90
C ALA A 107 -7.35 2.76 0.40
N SER A 108 -6.71 2.07 1.32
CA SER A 108 -5.84 0.92 1.04
C SER A 108 -6.04 -0.14 2.10
N ILE A 109 -5.99 -1.41 1.73
CA ILE A 109 -5.89 -2.53 2.67
C ILE A 109 -4.44 -3.02 2.72
N THR A 110 -3.99 -3.52 3.87
CA THR A 110 -2.59 -3.89 4.07
C THR A 110 -2.48 -5.14 4.93
N ILE A 111 -1.59 -6.04 4.53
CA ILE A 111 -1.12 -7.15 5.36
C ILE A 111 0.26 -6.77 5.89
N THR A 112 0.44 -6.87 7.21
CA THR A 112 1.71 -6.57 7.89
C THR A 112 2.18 -7.79 8.68
N GLY A 113 3.49 -8.02 8.73
CA GLY A 113 4.04 -9.17 9.43
C GLY A 113 5.56 -9.14 9.51
N LEU A 114 6.13 -10.11 10.21
CA LEU A 114 7.59 -10.31 10.25
C LEU A 114 8.12 -10.54 8.83
N ALA A 115 9.18 -9.83 8.46
CA ALA A 115 9.79 -9.89 7.14
C ALA A 115 10.16 -11.33 6.77
N LYS A 116 10.73 -12.10 7.70
CA LYS A 116 11.04 -13.53 7.51
C LYS A 116 9.81 -14.35 7.13
N ARG A 117 8.66 -14.09 7.78
CA ARG A 117 7.41 -14.84 7.58
C ARG A 117 6.72 -14.46 6.28
N ILE A 118 6.65 -13.17 5.96
CA ILE A 118 6.08 -12.73 4.68
C ILE A 118 6.93 -13.25 3.52
N SER A 119 8.25 -13.21 3.63
CA SER A 119 9.13 -13.72 2.57
C SER A 119 9.05 -15.24 2.43
N SER A 120 8.87 -16.00 3.53
CA SER A 120 8.74 -17.47 3.46
C SER A 120 7.38 -17.95 2.96
N ASN A 121 6.32 -17.16 3.10
CA ASN A 121 4.94 -17.56 2.82
C ASN A 121 4.52 -17.37 1.34
N ASN A 122 5.46 -17.45 0.40
CA ASN A 122 5.25 -17.12 -1.01
C ASN A 122 4.66 -15.71 -1.20
N MET A 123 5.54 -14.73 -1.40
CA MET A 123 5.18 -13.32 -1.56
C MET A 123 4.13 -13.08 -2.65
N GLU A 124 4.16 -13.82 -3.74
CA GLU A 124 3.19 -13.69 -4.84
C GLU A 124 1.77 -14.02 -4.39
N SER A 125 1.62 -15.08 -3.58
CA SER A 125 0.32 -15.46 -3.02
C SER A 125 -0.23 -14.39 -2.07
N LEU A 126 0.63 -13.77 -1.25
CA LEU A 126 0.19 -12.68 -0.37
C LEU A 126 -0.19 -11.42 -1.15
N ILE A 127 0.51 -11.13 -2.25
CA ILE A 127 0.15 -10.04 -3.16
C ILE A 127 -1.22 -10.32 -3.77
N GLU A 128 -1.45 -11.53 -4.29
CA GLU A 128 -2.75 -11.93 -4.86
C GLU A 128 -3.89 -11.81 -3.84
N ILE A 129 -3.68 -12.29 -2.61
CA ILE A 129 -4.68 -12.19 -1.54
C ILE A 129 -5.04 -10.73 -1.25
N VAL A 130 -4.05 -9.84 -1.09
CA VAL A 130 -4.31 -8.45 -0.72
C VAL A 130 -4.94 -7.67 -1.88
N THR A 131 -4.53 -7.92 -3.13
CA THR A 131 -5.11 -7.25 -4.30
C THR A 131 -6.53 -7.73 -4.57
N ASN A 132 -6.81 -9.03 -4.47
CA ASN A 132 -8.17 -9.57 -4.61
C ASN A 132 -9.08 -9.04 -3.50
N SER A 133 -8.60 -9.00 -2.24
CA SER A 133 -9.37 -8.42 -1.12
C SER A 133 -9.69 -6.94 -1.37
N ALA A 134 -8.72 -6.16 -1.85
CA ALA A 134 -8.94 -4.76 -2.20
C ALA A 134 -9.96 -4.59 -3.33
N LEU A 135 -9.91 -5.47 -4.35
CA LEU A 135 -10.87 -5.47 -5.45
C LEU A 135 -12.28 -5.83 -4.99
N GLU A 136 -12.44 -6.82 -4.11
CA GLU A 136 -13.74 -7.18 -3.54
C GLU A 136 -14.36 -6.02 -2.74
N ILE A 137 -13.57 -5.37 -1.90
CA ILE A 137 -14.03 -4.18 -1.16
C ILE A 137 -14.40 -3.07 -2.16
N SER A 138 -13.59 -2.85 -3.18
CA SER A 138 -13.88 -1.85 -4.22
C SER A 138 -15.19 -2.14 -4.95
N LYS A 139 -15.44 -3.41 -5.33
CA LYS A 139 -16.70 -3.85 -5.95
C LYS A 139 -17.90 -3.58 -5.04
N LYS A 140 -17.78 -3.86 -3.74
CA LYS A 140 -18.81 -3.52 -2.74
C LYS A 140 -19.05 -2.00 -2.62
N LEU A 141 -18.05 -1.18 -2.93
CA LEU A 141 -18.13 0.29 -3.00
C LEU A 141 -18.55 0.81 -4.40
N GLY A 142 -18.99 -0.08 -5.29
CA GLY A 142 -19.51 0.25 -6.61
C GLY A 142 -18.46 0.37 -7.72
N TYR A 143 -17.19 0.02 -7.46
CA TYR A 143 -16.17 -0.03 -8.51
C TYR A 143 -16.49 -1.14 -9.52
N GLN A 144 -16.59 -0.76 -10.79
CA GLN A 144 -16.69 -1.70 -11.90
C GLN A 144 -15.36 -1.72 -12.65
N GLU A 145 -14.79 -2.91 -12.78
CA GLU A 145 -13.61 -3.10 -13.59
C GLU A 145 -13.98 -2.86 -15.05
N LYS A 146 -13.24 -1.98 -15.74
CA LYS A 146 -13.45 -1.77 -17.17
C LYS A 146 -13.08 -3.07 -17.88
N SER A 147 -14.09 -3.84 -18.28
CA SER A 147 -13.89 -5.00 -19.15
C SER A 147 -13.18 -4.52 -20.42
N ILE A 148 -12.02 -5.10 -20.71
CA ILE A 148 -11.23 -4.80 -21.91
C ILE A 148 -11.88 -5.41 -23.17
N LEU A 149 -12.99 -6.14 -23.02
CA LEU A 149 -13.67 -6.85 -24.11
C LEU A 149 -14.56 -5.99 -25.03
N SER A 150 -14.48 -4.67 -25.00
CA SER A 150 -15.18 -3.80 -25.97
C SER A 150 -14.26 -3.20 -27.05
N LYS A 151 -13.05 -3.73 -27.24
CA LYS A 151 -12.08 -3.26 -28.25
C LYS A 151 -11.76 -4.26 -29.37
N VAL A 152 -12.66 -5.18 -29.68
CA VAL A 152 -12.63 -5.90 -30.97
C VAL A 152 -14.03 -5.95 -31.55
N ASN A 153 -14.37 -4.94 -32.33
CA ASN A 153 -15.31 -4.99 -33.44
C ASN A 153 -14.63 -4.14 -34.51
N TRP A 154 -14.10 -4.77 -35.55
CA TRP A 154 -14.35 -4.63 -36.99
C TRP A 154 -13.38 -5.59 -37.71
#